data_AF-D8SMX9-F1
#
_entry.id   AF-D8SMX9-F1
#
_cell.length_a   1.000
_cell.length_b   1.000
_cell.length_c   1.000
_cell.angle_alpha   90.00
_cell.angle_beta   90.00
_cell.angle_gamma   90.00
#
_symmetry.space_group_name_H-M   'P 1'
#
loop_
_entity.id
_entity.type
_entity.pdbx_description
1 polymer ?
#
loop_
_entity_poly.entity_id
_entity_poly.type
_entity_poly.pdbx_seq_one_letter_code
_entity_poly.pdbx_strand_id
1 'polypeptide(L)'
;LQGFARAKDLQQSTAIFAAMPERNDVTWNSLIVANTQAGDLQGARDSFSRMPCWGIVTWNCMISALSQYGEVDLAKEIFDAMPEQSIVSWNAMMNGFVQNGFVEEARGLFGQIPERGIVSCTNAIQAFASCADSSGRIFATMRQRNEISWNAMIQACGTAGRVDDATRVFDLMPARDVISWTALSTALVNSGDLEGARCCFDRMPSRDVVTWNSLLTGFANK
;
A
#
# COMPACT_ATOMS: atom_id res chain seq x y z
N LEU A 1 -17.65 -8.20 -18.79
CA LEU A 1 -18.76 -7.91 -17.84
C LEU A 1 -18.36 -6.88 -16.78
N GLN A 2 -17.21 -7.01 -16.10
CA GLN A 2 -16.76 -6.04 -15.08
C GLN A 2 -16.61 -4.59 -15.60
N GLY A 3 -16.10 -4.36 -16.81
CA GLY A 3 -15.99 -3.01 -17.39
C GLY A 3 -17.34 -2.33 -17.65
N PHE A 4 -18.36 -3.09 -18.04
CA PHE A 4 -19.73 -2.59 -18.25
C PHE A 4 -20.40 -2.18 -16.92
N ALA A 5 -20.10 -2.90 -15.83
CA ALA A 5 -20.59 -2.55 -14.49
C ALA A 5 -19.99 -1.21 -14.02
N ARG A 6 -18.67 -1.05 -14.14
CA ARG A 6 -17.98 0.18 -13.74
C ARG A 6 -18.40 1.41 -14.55
N ALA A 7 -18.63 1.26 -15.85
CA ALA A 7 -19.14 2.34 -16.70
C ALA A 7 -20.55 2.78 -16.29
N LYS A 8 -21.43 1.83 -15.91
CA LYS A 8 -22.78 2.12 -15.42
C LYS A 8 -22.74 2.84 -14.06
N ASP A 9 -21.87 2.38 -13.16
CA ASP A 9 -21.68 3.00 -11.85
C ASP A 9 -21.13 4.44 -11.99
N LEU A 10 -20.23 4.68 -12.94
CA LEU A 10 -19.75 6.02 -13.24
C LEU A 10 -20.87 6.93 -13.75
N GLN A 11 -21.68 6.47 -14.71
CA GLN A 11 -22.78 7.26 -15.26
C GLN A 11 -23.78 7.66 -14.15
N GLN A 12 -24.08 6.73 -13.24
CA GLN A 12 -24.94 7.00 -12.09
C GLN A 12 -24.31 7.98 -11.10
N SER A 13 -23.03 7.82 -10.78
CA SER A 13 -22.28 8.74 -9.91
C SER A 13 -22.27 10.17 -10.45
N THR A 14 -21.98 10.34 -11.74
CA THR A 14 -21.98 11.64 -12.43
C THR A 14 -23.38 12.27 -12.46
N ALA A 15 -24.43 11.46 -12.69
CA ALA A 15 -25.82 11.94 -12.68
C ALA A 15 -26.24 12.43 -11.28
N ILE A 16 -25.90 11.68 -10.23
CA ILE A 16 -26.17 12.08 -8.84
C ILE A 16 -25.43 13.38 -8.54
N PHE A 17 -24.13 13.46 -8.86
CA PHE A 17 -23.31 14.64 -8.63
C PHE A 17 -23.83 15.90 -9.36
N ALA A 18 -24.34 15.73 -10.59
CA ALA A 18 -24.94 16.81 -11.36
C ALA A 18 -26.23 17.33 -10.71
N ALA A 19 -27.03 16.45 -10.11
CA ALA A 19 -28.29 16.77 -9.44
C ALA A 19 -28.13 17.37 -8.03
N MET A 20 -26.92 17.37 -7.46
CA MET A 20 -26.69 17.90 -6.10
C MET A 20 -26.83 19.43 -6.07
N PRO A 21 -27.65 19.99 -5.16
CA PRO A 21 -27.79 21.44 -4.99
C PRO A 21 -26.54 22.07 -4.37
N GLU A 22 -25.85 21.34 -3.48
CA GLU A 22 -24.58 21.75 -2.88
C GLU A 22 -23.54 20.64 -3.05
N ARG A 23 -22.32 21.02 -3.44
CA ARG A 23 -21.19 20.10 -3.62
C ARG A 23 -20.13 20.44 -2.60
N ASN A 24 -19.59 19.42 -1.96
CA ASN A 24 -18.52 19.54 -0.96
C ASN A 24 -17.33 18.64 -1.33
N ASP A 25 -16.25 18.73 -0.54
CA ASP A 25 -15.01 18.01 -0.81
C ASP A 25 -15.19 16.49 -0.95
N VAL A 26 -16.09 15.91 -0.14
CA VAL A 26 -16.38 14.47 -0.17
C VAL A 26 -17.03 14.07 -1.49
N THR A 27 -17.98 14.87 -1.99
CA THR A 27 -18.66 14.60 -3.26
C THR A 27 -17.71 14.69 -4.45
N TRP A 28 -16.79 15.67 -4.44
CA TRP A 28 -15.76 15.81 -5.47
C TRP A 28 -14.76 14.65 -5.43
N ASN A 29 -14.28 14.28 -4.24
CA ASN A 29 -13.37 13.14 -4.07
C ASN A 29 -14.03 11.83 -4.53
N SER A 30 -15.32 11.64 -4.25
CA SER A 30 -16.08 10.48 -4.71
C SER A 30 -16.19 10.43 -6.23
N LEU A 31 -16.37 11.58 -6.89
CA LEU A 31 -16.41 11.67 -8.34
C LEU A 31 -15.03 11.37 -8.97
N ILE A 32 -13.95 11.88 -8.38
CA ILE A 32 -12.57 11.57 -8.81
C ILE A 32 -12.33 10.05 -8.72
N VAL A 33 -12.64 9.43 -7.57
CA VAL A 33 -12.46 7.99 -7.38
C VAL A 33 -13.33 7.18 -8.35
N ALA A 34 -14.58 7.58 -8.60
CA ALA A 34 -15.45 6.90 -9.56
C ALA A 34 -14.88 6.96 -11.00
N ASN A 35 -14.40 8.13 -11.43
CA ASN A 35 -13.73 8.31 -12.72
C ASN A 35 -12.47 7.44 -12.82
N THR A 36 -11.62 7.46 -11.78
CA THR A 36 -10.41 6.62 -11.71
C THR A 36 -10.75 5.13 -11.78
N GLN A 37 -11.79 4.65 -11.07
CA GLN A 37 -12.17 3.24 -11.11
C GLN A 37 -12.70 2.80 -12.47
N ALA A 38 -13.34 3.71 -13.20
CA ALA A 38 -13.91 3.47 -14.51
C ALA A 38 -12.89 3.56 -15.67
N GLY A 39 -11.65 3.98 -15.42
CA GLY A 39 -10.65 4.20 -16.48
C GLY A 39 -10.63 5.60 -17.07
N ASP A 40 -11.51 6.49 -16.61
CA ASP A 40 -11.62 7.85 -17.13
C ASP A 40 -10.70 8.82 -16.36
N LEU A 41 -9.40 8.75 -16.67
CA LEU A 41 -8.41 9.63 -16.04
C LEU A 41 -8.64 11.10 -16.41
N GLN A 42 -9.18 11.39 -17.60
CA GLN A 42 -9.50 12.75 -18.02
C GLN A 42 -10.66 13.31 -17.18
N GLY A 43 -11.73 12.54 -16.99
CA GLY A 43 -12.84 12.92 -16.12
C GLY A 43 -12.39 13.15 -14.67
N ALA A 44 -11.45 12.35 -14.17
CA ALA A 44 -10.85 12.55 -12.84
C ALA A 44 -10.10 13.90 -12.76
N ARG A 45 -9.29 14.24 -13.78
CA ARG A 45 -8.55 15.52 -13.86
C ARG A 45 -9.48 16.72 -14.03
N ASP A 46 -10.50 16.59 -14.86
CA ASP A 46 -11.51 17.64 -15.07
C ASP A 46 -12.27 17.90 -13.77
N SER A 47 -12.58 16.85 -13.01
CA SER A 47 -13.21 16.96 -11.69
C SER A 47 -12.28 17.64 -10.69
N PHE A 48 -11.00 17.25 -10.68
CA PHE A 48 -9.98 17.86 -9.83
C PHE A 48 -9.80 19.35 -10.13
N SER A 49 -9.63 19.75 -11.39
CA SER A 49 -9.39 21.14 -11.77
C SER A 49 -10.60 22.06 -11.53
N ARG A 50 -11.81 21.52 -11.55
CA ARG A 50 -13.05 22.25 -11.25
C ARG A 50 -13.34 22.40 -9.76
N MET A 51 -12.60 21.70 -8.90
CA MET A 51 -12.81 21.75 -7.46
C MET A 51 -12.37 23.13 -6.93
N PRO A 52 -13.20 23.85 -6.14
CA PRO A 52 -12.87 25.21 -5.68
C PRO A 52 -11.64 25.30 -4.77
N CYS A 53 -11.38 24.25 -4.00
CA CYS A 53 -10.26 24.12 -3.09
C CYS A 53 -9.79 22.67 -3.08
N TRP A 54 -8.52 22.45 -2.79
CA TRP A 54 -7.97 21.10 -2.72
C TRP A 54 -7.51 20.79 -1.30
N GLY A 55 -8.21 19.85 -0.66
CA GLY A 55 -7.76 19.29 0.61
C GLY A 55 -6.65 18.26 0.40
N ILE A 56 -5.91 17.94 1.45
CA ILE A 56 -4.83 16.94 1.40
C ILE A 56 -5.29 15.56 0.92
N VAL A 57 -6.55 15.20 1.21
CA VAL A 57 -7.18 13.96 0.75
C VAL A 57 -7.33 13.99 -0.78
N THR A 58 -7.78 15.10 -1.36
CA THR A 58 -7.98 15.26 -2.80
C THR A 58 -6.66 15.12 -3.56
N TRP A 59 -5.59 15.77 -3.07
CA TRP A 59 -4.24 15.63 -3.62
C TRP A 59 -3.77 14.17 -3.60
N ASN A 60 -3.89 13.49 -2.45
CA ASN A 60 -3.48 12.09 -2.31
C ASN A 60 -4.30 11.15 -3.19
N CYS A 61 -5.61 11.42 -3.39
CA CYS A 61 -6.46 10.71 -4.31
C CYS A 61 -5.94 10.83 -5.75
N MET A 62 -5.58 12.03 -6.21
CA MET A 62 -5.04 12.23 -7.56
C MET A 62 -3.67 11.58 -7.75
N ILE A 63 -2.76 11.68 -6.79
CA ILE A 63 -1.45 11.00 -6.85
C ILE A 63 -1.65 9.50 -6.99
N SER A 64 -2.53 8.91 -6.18
CA SER A 64 -2.83 7.48 -6.21
C SER A 64 -3.47 7.08 -7.54
N ALA A 65 -4.42 7.87 -8.04
CA ALA A 65 -5.09 7.64 -9.32
C ALA A 65 -4.10 7.65 -10.48
N LEU A 66 -3.30 8.71 -10.61
CA LEU A 66 -2.29 8.84 -11.67
C LEU A 66 -1.27 7.70 -11.63
N SER A 67 -0.81 7.36 -10.43
CA SER A 67 0.14 6.28 -10.24
C SER A 67 -0.44 4.92 -10.64
N GLN A 68 -1.73 4.66 -10.42
CA GLN A 68 -2.38 3.39 -10.83
C GLN A 68 -2.45 3.22 -12.35
N TYR A 69 -2.48 4.33 -13.10
CA TYR A 69 -2.49 4.34 -14.56
C TYR A 69 -1.09 4.47 -15.19
N GLY A 70 -0.03 4.45 -14.37
CA GLY A 70 1.35 4.58 -14.85
C GLY A 70 1.80 6.00 -15.19
N GLU A 71 0.94 7.00 -14.96
CA GLU A 71 1.21 8.42 -15.19
C GLU A 71 2.01 9.02 -14.01
N VAL A 72 3.14 8.41 -13.67
CA VAL A 72 3.89 8.70 -12.44
C VAL A 72 4.57 10.07 -12.48
N ASP A 73 5.00 10.53 -13.66
CA ASP A 73 5.56 11.87 -13.83
C ASP A 73 4.52 12.95 -13.47
N LEU A 74 3.28 12.78 -13.95
CA LEU A 74 2.18 13.66 -13.61
C LEU A 74 1.78 13.53 -12.13
N ALA A 75 1.84 12.32 -11.56
CA ALA A 75 1.65 12.14 -10.12
C ALA A 75 2.69 12.93 -9.32
N LYS A 76 3.95 12.97 -9.80
CA LYS A 76 5.04 13.73 -9.20
C LYS A 76 4.83 15.24 -9.33
N GLU A 77 4.37 15.73 -10.48
CA GLU A 77 4.00 17.13 -10.67
C GLU A 77 2.90 17.57 -9.68
N ILE A 78 1.86 16.74 -9.53
CA ILE A 78 0.78 16.99 -8.56
C ILE A 78 1.32 17.00 -7.13
N PHE A 79 2.21 16.07 -6.78
CA PHE A 79 2.85 16.00 -5.47
C PHE A 79 3.73 17.22 -5.18
N ASP A 80 4.50 17.71 -6.16
CA ASP A 80 5.36 18.88 -6.03
C ASP A 80 4.57 20.19 -5.93
N ALA A 81 3.38 20.24 -6.55
CA ALA A 81 2.47 21.37 -6.46
C ALA A 81 1.72 21.45 -5.12
N MET A 82 1.79 20.42 -4.27
CA MET A 82 1.11 20.42 -2.97
C MET A 82 1.68 21.51 -2.04
N PRO A 83 0.86 22.39 -1.47
CA PRO A 83 1.34 23.41 -0.52
C PRO A 83 1.97 22.80 0.74
N GLU A 84 1.41 21.69 1.23
CA GLU A 84 1.90 20.94 2.37
C GLU A 84 1.83 19.44 2.08
N GLN A 85 2.94 18.73 2.27
CA GLN A 85 3.02 17.29 2.06
C GLN A 85 2.99 16.56 3.40
N SER A 86 2.00 15.68 3.58
CA SER A 86 1.93 14.80 4.76
C SER A 86 2.68 13.49 4.52
N ILE A 87 2.91 12.73 5.60
CA ILE A 87 3.42 11.35 5.52
C ILE A 87 2.57 10.50 4.57
N VAL A 88 1.24 10.71 4.55
CA VAL A 88 0.35 9.98 3.62
C VAL A 88 0.66 10.34 2.17
N SER A 89 0.96 11.61 1.88
CA SER A 89 1.34 12.10 0.55
C SER A 89 2.66 11.48 0.08
N TRP A 90 3.68 11.47 0.96
CA TRP A 90 4.96 10.81 0.69
C TRP A 90 4.80 9.32 0.43
N ASN A 91 3.97 8.64 1.22
CA ASN A 91 3.69 7.21 1.04
C ASN A 91 2.98 6.94 -0.29
N ALA A 92 1.98 7.75 -0.65
CA ALA A 92 1.26 7.60 -1.92
C ALA A 92 2.22 7.72 -3.10
N MET A 93 3.13 8.71 -3.06
CA MET A 93 4.10 8.91 -4.13
C MET A 93 5.19 7.81 -4.17
N MET A 94 5.70 7.37 -3.02
CA MET A 94 6.65 6.25 -2.95
C MET A 94 6.03 4.96 -3.51
N ASN A 95 4.81 4.61 -3.10
CA ASN A 95 4.08 3.46 -3.65
C ASN A 95 3.88 3.60 -5.16
N GLY A 96 3.52 4.80 -5.62
CA GLY A 96 3.32 5.10 -7.02
C GLY A 96 4.56 4.88 -7.88
N PHE A 97 5.74 5.24 -7.39
CA PHE A 97 7.00 4.92 -8.05
C PHE A 97 7.33 3.43 -8.01
N VAL A 98 7.22 2.77 -6.84
CA VAL A 98 7.55 1.34 -6.71
C VAL A 98 6.68 0.46 -7.58
N GLN A 99 5.36 0.68 -7.59
CA GLN A 99 4.43 -0.14 -8.39
C GLN A 99 4.65 -0.01 -9.90
N ASN A 100 5.28 1.08 -10.35
CA ASN A 100 5.62 1.33 -11.74
C ASN A 100 7.10 1.03 -12.06
N GLY A 101 7.86 0.44 -11.13
CA GLY A 101 9.24 0.00 -11.34
C GLY A 101 10.33 1.05 -11.08
N PHE A 102 9.97 2.28 -10.68
CA PHE A 102 10.89 3.39 -10.40
C PHE A 102 11.40 3.36 -8.95
N VAL A 103 12.02 2.25 -8.57
CA VAL A 103 12.42 1.96 -7.17
C VAL A 103 13.49 2.94 -6.66
N GLU A 104 14.37 3.42 -7.54
CA GLU A 104 15.44 4.35 -7.18
C GLU A 104 14.91 5.76 -6.90
N GLU A 105 13.93 6.21 -7.68
CA GLU A 105 13.21 7.48 -7.52
C GLU A 105 12.41 7.47 -6.21
N ALA A 106 11.70 6.36 -5.93
CA ALA A 106 11.03 6.16 -4.66
C ALA A 106 12.01 6.25 -3.47
N ARG A 107 13.23 5.70 -3.63
CA ARG A 107 14.28 5.77 -2.60
C ARG A 107 14.79 7.21 -2.43
N GLY A 108 14.93 7.94 -3.53
CA GLY A 108 15.23 9.36 -3.53
C GLY A 108 14.21 10.16 -2.73
N LEU A 109 12.92 9.87 -2.91
CA LEU A 109 11.84 10.49 -2.13
C LEU A 109 11.87 10.16 -0.65
N PHE A 110 12.12 8.90 -0.28
CA PHE A 110 12.32 8.55 1.13
C PHE A 110 13.47 9.37 1.75
N GLY A 111 14.49 9.67 0.93
CA GLY A 111 15.58 10.58 1.26
C GLY A 111 15.14 12.00 1.65
N GLN A 112 14.03 12.47 1.11
CA GLN A 112 13.54 13.85 1.25
C GLN A 112 12.50 14.02 2.36
N ILE A 113 11.95 12.93 2.92
CA ILE A 113 10.96 13.00 4.00
C ILE A 113 11.53 13.77 5.20
N PRO A 114 10.90 14.90 5.59
CA PRO A 114 11.27 15.63 6.79
C PRO A 114 11.05 14.76 8.02
N GLU A 115 11.99 14.78 8.98
CA GLU A 115 11.92 14.04 10.25
C GLU A 115 11.60 12.54 10.09
N ARG A 116 12.65 11.74 9.88
CA ARG A 116 12.51 10.28 9.74
C ARG A 116 12.29 9.61 11.10
N GLY A 117 11.01 9.47 11.46
CA GLY A 117 10.55 8.68 12.60
C GLY A 117 10.31 7.21 12.25
N ILE A 118 9.96 6.42 13.28
CA ILE A 118 9.59 4.99 13.13
C ILE A 118 8.43 4.82 12.15
N VAL A 119 7.44 5.72 12.17
CA VAL A 119 6.27 5.69 11.28
C VAL A 119 6.69 5.85 9.82
N SER A 120 7.51 6.86 9.50
CA SER A 120 7.99 7.10 8.13
C SER A 120 8.80 5.91 7.60
N CYS A 121 9.67 5.32 8.42
CA CYS A 121 10.44 4.13 8.05
C CYS A 121 9.55 2.89 7.85
N THR A 122 8.55 2.70 8.72
CA THR A 122 7.62 1.56 8.62
C THR A 122 6.79 1.66 7.35
N ASN A 123 6.28 2.84 7.02
CA ASN A 123 5.54 3.06 5.79
C ASN A 123 6.41 2.85 4.54
N ALA A 124 7.67 3.27 4.59
CA ALA A 124 8.60 3.02 3.50
C ALA A 124 8.89 1.53 3.34
N ILE A 125 9.08 0.76 4.43
CA ILE A 125 9.20 -0.71 4.37
C ILE A 125 8.00 -1.33 3.67
N GLN A 126 6.79 -0.88 3.99
CA GLN A 126 5.56 -1.34 3.33
C GLN A 126 5.52 -0.94 1.86
N ALA A 127 5.94 0.28 1.52
CA ALA A 127 5.98 0.75 0.14
C ALA A 127 6.96 -0.07 -0.72
N PHE A 128 8.10 -0.46 -0.14
CA PHE A 128 9.09 -1.33 -0.77
C PHE A 128 8.85 -2.82 -0.48
N ALA A 129 7.61 -3.26 -0.18
CA ALA A 129 7.34 -4.64 0.20
C ALA A 129 7.73 -5.65 -0.90
N SER A 130 7.59 -5.30 -2.18
CA SER A 130 8.05 -6.12 -3.31
C SER A 130 9.57 -6.06 -3.52
N CYS A 131 10.28 -5.16 -2.84
CA CYS A 131 11.71 -4.92 -2.97
C CYS A 131 12.43 -5.15 -1.63
N ALA A 132 12.58 -6.42 -1.25
CA ALA A 132 13.18 -6.83 0.03
C ALA A 132 14.54 -6.20 0.34
N ASP A 133 15.38 -5.91 -0.67
CA ASP A 133 16.66 -5.23 -0.45
C ASP A 133 16.49 -3.78 -0.01
N SER A 134 15.54 -3.06 -0.60
CA SER A 134 15.25 -1.67 -0.25
C SER A 134 14.59 -1.59 1.14
N SER A 135 13.62 -2.46 1.43
CA SER A 135 12.99 -2.53 2.75
C SER A 135 13.99 -2.95 3.83
N GLY A 136 14.87 -3.91 3.56
CA GLY A 136 15.93 -4.34 4.48
C GLY A 136 16.94 -3.25 4.80
N ARG A 137 17.34 -2.44 3.81
CA ARG A 137 18.21 -1.26 4.04
C ARG A 137 17.54 -0.23 4.94
N ILE A 138 16.26 0.07 4.70
CA ILE A 138 15.50 1.00 5.56
C ILE A 138 15.41 0.46 6.99
N PHE A 139 15.06 -0.81 7.15
CA PHE A 139 14.99 -1.48 8.45
C PHE A 139 16.33 -1.49 9.21
N ALA A 140 17.45 -1.61 8.50
CA ALA A 140 18.80 -1.52 9.07
C ALA A 140 19.13 -0.12 9.60
N THR A 141 18.59 0.95 8.99
CA THR A 141 18.81 2.34 9.43
C THR A 141 17.96 2.76 10.65
N MET A 142 16.94 1.97 11.00
CA MET A 142 16.07 2.29 12.14
C MET A 142 16.82 2.14 13.47
N ARG A 143 16.97 3.24 14.22
CA ARG A 143 17.58 3.24 15.57
C ARG A 143 16.72 2.50 16.59
N GLN A 144 15.40 2.59 16.45
CA GLN A 144 14.42 1.90 17.27
C GLN A 144 13.43 1.18 16.35
N ARG A 145 13.08 -0.05 16.73
CA ARG A 145 12.14 -0.91 16.01
C ARG A 145 11.05 -1.32 16.98
N ASN A 146 9.79 -1.16 16.57
CA ASN A 146 8.63 -1.65 17.29
C ASN A 146 8.05 -2.88 16.59
N GLU A 147 7.09 -3.54 17.23
CA GLU A 147 6.40 -4.73 16.69
C GLU A 147 5.84 -4.49 15.28
N ILE A 148 5.28 -3.30 15.02
CA ILE A 148 4.74 -2.91 13.71
C ILE A 148 5.84 -2.93 12.63
N SER A 149 7.01 -2.37 12.91
CA SER A 149 8.13 -2.35 11.96
C SER A 149 8.72 -3.74 11.67
N TRP A 150 8.73 -4.63 12.68
CA TRP A 150 9.13 -6.03 12.50
C TRP A 150 8.12 -6.78 11.62
N ASN A 151 6.83 -6.64 11.92
CA ASN A 151 5.75 -7.27 11.15
C ASN A 151 5.74 -6.79 9.70
N ALA A 152 5.94 -5.49 9.46
CA ALA A 152 6.07 -4.93 8.12
C ALA A 152 7.26 -5.54 7.35
N MET A 153 8.40 -5.75 8.02
CA MET A 153 9.58 -6.36 7.39
C MET A 153 9.36 -7.84 7.04
N ILE A 154 8.69 -8.61 7.92
CA ILE A 154 8.32 -10.01 7.63
C ILE A 154 7.40 -10.09 6.42
N GLN A 155 6.37 -9.22 6.38
CA GLN A 155 5.44 -9.14 5.25
C GLN A 155 6.15 -8.74 3.94
N ALA A 156 7.11 -7.81 3.99
CA ALA A 156 7.92 -7.42 2.83
C ALA A 156 8.74 -8.61 2.32
N CYS A 157 9.45 -9.33 3.20
CA CYS A 157 10.19 -10.53 2.80
C CYS A 157 9.28 -11.60 2.17
N GLY A 158 8.10 -11.83 2.76
CA GLY A 158 7.11 -12.77 2.23
C GLY A 158 6.58 -12.37 0.86
N THR A 159 6.26 -11.09 0.65
CA THR A 159 5.77 -10.55 -0.63
C THR A 159 6.83 -10.64 -1.72
N ALA A 160 8.10 -10.44 -1.39
CA ALA A 160 9.23 -10.60 -2.29
C ALA A 160 9.62 -12.08 -2.51
N GLY A 161 8.93 -13.05 -1.90
CA GLY A 161 9.24 -14.48 -2.00
C GLY A 161 10.52 -14.92 -1.26
N ARG A 162 11.13 -14.03 -0.46
CA ARG A 162 12.36 -14.30 0.30
C ARG A 162 12.04 -14.82 1.70
N VAL A 163 11.51 -16.03 1.75
CA VAL A 163 10.99 -16.62 2.99
C VAL A 163 12.08 -16.93 4.01
N ASP A 164 13.29 -17.27 3.58
CA ASP A 164 14.43 -17.43 4.50
C ASP A 164 14.74 -16.13 5.26
N ASP A 165 14.63 -14.99 4.59
CA ASP A 165 14.79 -13.68 5.24
C ASP A 165 13.61 -13.35 6.15
N ALA A 166 12.39 -13.73 5.77
CA ALA A 166 11.21 -13.58 6.62
C ALA A 166 11.38 -14.35 7.94
N THR A 167 11.85 -15.61 7.86
CA THR A 167 12.15 -16.46 9.02
C THR A 167 13.26 -15.86 9.87
N ARG A 168 14.34 -15.38 9.24
CA ARG A 168 15.45 -14.73 9.96
C ARG A 168 15.01 -13.46 10.69
N VAL A 169 14.18 -12.62 10.06
CA VAL A 169 13.63 -11.41 10.69
C VAL A 169 12.72 -11.80 11.87
N PHE A 170 11.88 -12.81 11.70
CA PHE A 170 11.02 -13.34 12.77
C PHE A 170 11.80 -13.94 13.94
N ASP A 171 12.94 -14.59 13.67
CA ASP A 171 13.80 -15.16 14.70
C ASP A 171 14.51 -14.11 15.54
N LEU A 172 14.86 -12.97 14.93
CA LEU A 172 15.48 -11.82 15.58
C LEU A 172 14.48 -10.94 16.35
N MET A 173 13.18 -11.17 16.21
CA MET A 173 12.15 -10.37 16.86
C MET A 173 12.17 -10.62 18.39
N PRO A 174 12.32 -9.57 19.22
CA PRO A 174 12.43 -9.75 20.68
C PRO A 174 11.15 -10.31 21.33
N ALA A 175 9.99 -9.90 20.83
CA ALA A 175 8.68 -10.33 21.30
C ALA A 175 7.80 -10.61 20.09
N ARG A 176 7.21 -11.81 20.02
CA ARG A 176 6.37 -12.25 18.91
C ARG A 176 4.90 -12.16 19.32
N ASP A 177 4.11 -11.48 18.51
CA ASP A 177 2.66 -11.37 18.65
C ASP A 177 1.93 -12.23 17.62
N VAL A 178 0.60 -12.32 17.71
CA VAL A 178 -0.21 -13.10 16.74
C VAL A 178 0.05 -12.65 15.31
N ILE A 179 0.24 -11.34 15.09
CA ILE A 179 0.46 -10.76 13.76
C ILE A 179 1.78 -11.27 13.15
N SER A 180 2.86 -11.31 13.91
CA SER A 180 4.17 -11.83 13.45
C SER A 180 4.08 -13.29 13.01
N TRP A 181 3.36 -14.13 13.77
CA TRP A 181 3.13 -15.53 13.43
C TRP A 181 2.27 -15.68 12.17
N THR A 182 1.17 -14.92 12.08
CA THR A 182 0.29 -14.92 10.91
C THR A 182 1.03 -14.47 9.65
N ALA A 183 1.88 -13.44 9.76
CA ALA A 183 2.69 -12.95 8.64
C ALA A 183 3.71 -14.00 8.16
N LEU A 184 4.44 -14.64 9.07
CA LEU A 184 5.40 -15.70 8.72
C LEU A 184 4.69 -16.92 8.12
N SER A 185 3.60 -17.38 8.74
CA SER A 185 2.83 -18.52 8.21
C SER A 185 2.31 -18.25 6.80
N THR A 186 1.82 -17.04 6.53
CA THR A 186 1.33 -16.66 5.19
C THR A 186 2.48 -16.61 4.18
N ALA A 187 3.65 -16.09 4.58
CA ALA A 187 4.84 -16.09 3.73
C ALA A 187 5.28 -17.51 3.34
N LEU A 188 5.33 -18.44 4.31
CA LEU A 188 5.69 -19.85 4.11
C LEU A 188 4.70 -20.59 3.20
N VAL A 189 3.40 -20.34 3.38
CA VAL A 189 2.37 -20.90 2.49
C VAL A 189 2.55 -20.41 1.06
N ASN A 190 2.76 -19.10 0.88
CA ASN A 190 2.91 -18.50 -0.45
C ASN A 190 4.18 -18.95 -1.19
N SER A 191 5.24 -19.33 -0.47
CA SER A 191 6.44 -19.94 -1.07
C SER A 191 6.33 -21.44 -1.30
N GLY A 192 5.24 -22.08 -0.87
CA GLY A 192 5.03 -23.53 -0.98
C GLY A 192 5.71 -24.36 0.12
N ASP A 193 6.33 -23.72 1.12
CA ASP A 193 6.90 -24.40 2.29
C ASP A 193 5.80 -24.71 3.32
N LEU A 194 4.98 -25.72 2.98
CA LEU A 194 3.87 -26.14 3.84
C LEU A 194 4.33 -26.82 5.13
N GLU A 195 5.53 -27.41 5.16
CA GLU A 195 6.08 -28.03 6.36
C GLU A 195 6.50 -26.94 7.37
N GLY A 196 7.23 -25.92 6.89
CA GLY A 196 7.54 -24.73 7.66
C GLY A 196 6.28 -24.03 8.14
N ALA A 197 5.28 -23.84 7.26
CA ALA A 197 4.00 -23.24 7.63
C ALA A 197 3.28 -24.05 8.72
N ARG A 198 3.30 -25.38 8.64
CA ARG A 198 2.69 -26.25 9.65
C ARG A 198 3.41 -26.16 10.99
N CYS A 199 4.74 -26.21 10.98
CA CYS A 199 5.56 -26.05 12.18
C CYS A 199 5.31 -24.68 12.84
N CYS A 200 5.24 -23.62 12.03
CA CYS A 200 4.89 -22.27 12.47
C CYS A 200 3.53 -22.28 13.18
N PHE A 201 2.50 -22.84 12.55
CA PHE A 201 1.14 -22.93 13.08
C PHE A 201 1.02 -23.72 14.39
N ASP A 202 1.75 -24.84 14.50
CA ASP A 202 1.72 -25.67 15.70
C ASP A 202 2.37 -24.96 16.91
N ARG A 203 3.33 -24.05 16.65
CA ARG A 203 4.00 -23.23 17.68
C ARG A 203 3.26 -21.94 18.02
N MET A 204 2.19 -21.59 17.30
CA MET A 204 1.43 -20.36 17.55
C MET A 204 0.74 -20.39 18.92
N PRO A 205 0.94 -19.37 19.78
CA PRO A 205 0.26 -19.29 21.08
C PRO A 205 -1.26 -19.12 20.95
N SER A 206 -1.70 -18.43 19.90
CA SER A 206 -3.11 -18.20 19.56
C SER A 206 -3.26 -18.24 18.05
N ARG A 207 -4.34 -18.89 17.58
CA ARG A 207 -4.64 -19.11 16.17
C ARG A 207 -5.88 -18.32 15.81
N ASP A 208 -5.75 -17.41 14.85
CA ASP A 208 -6.85 -16.61 14.32
C ASP A 208 -7.46 -17.25 13.08
N VAL A 209 -8.61 -16.74 12.62
CA VAL A 209 -9.29 -17.25 11.41
C VAL A 209 -8.38 -17.12 10.17
N VAL A 210 -7.52 -16.10 10.13
CA VAL A 210 -6.61 -15.84 9.02
C VAL A 210 -5.59 -16.97 8.86
N THR A 211 -4.94 -17.41 9.94
CA THR A 211 -3.97 -18.51 9.92
C THR A 211 -4.58 -19.83 9.48
N TRP A 212 -5.78 -20.16 9.95
CA TRP A 212 -6.53 -21.33 9.47
C TRP A 212 -6.83 -21.24 7.97
N ASN A 213 -7.32 -20.10 7.49
CA ASN A 213 -7.64 -19.89 6.08
C ASN A 213 -6.39 -19.97 5.20
N SER A 214 -5.28 -19.36 5.61
CA SER A 214 -4.00 -19.41 4.89
C SER A 214 -3.51 -20.85 4.74
N LEU A 215 -3.55 -21.66 5.81
CA LEU A 215 -3.15 -23.08 5.73
C LEU A 215 -4.08 -23.90 4.85
N LEU A 216 -5.40 -23.77 5.02
CA LEU A 216 -6.37 -24.50 4.20
C LEU A 216 -6.16 -24.17 2.71
N THR A 217 -5.96 -22.90 2.37
CA THR A 217 -5.68 -22.47 0.99
C THR A 217 -4.36 -23.05 0.49
N GLY A 218 -3.31 -23.05 1.33
CA GLY A 218 -2.00 -23.63 1.00
C GLY A 218 -2.04 -25.14 0.74
N PHE A 219 -2.80 -25.89 1.53
CA PHE A 219 -2.95 -27.35 1.34
C PHE A 219 -3.93 -27.72 0.23
N ALA A 220 -4.93 -26.88 -0.06
CA ALA A 220 -5.93 -27.12 -1.12
C ALA A 220 -5.41 -26.82 -2.53
N ASN A 221 -4.43 -25.93 -2.67
CA ASN A 221 -3.83 -25.56 -3.96
C ASN A 221 -2.67 -26.49 -4.40
N LYS A 222 -2.62 -27.73 -3.89
CA LYS A 222 -1.68 -28.78 -4.32
C LYS A 222 -2.35 -29.81 -5.23
#